data_AF-T2IWV7-F1
#
_entry.id   AF-T2IWV7-F1
#
_cell.length_a   1.000
_cell.length_b   1.000
_cell.length_c   1.000
_cell.angle_alpha   90.00
_cell.angle_beta   90.00
_cell.angle_gamma   90.00
#
_symmetry.space_group_name_H-M   'P 1'
#
loop_
_entity.id
_entity.type
_entity.pdbx_description
1 polymer ?
#
loop_
_entity_poly.entity_id
_entity_poly.type
_entity_poly.pdbx_seq_one_letter_code
_entity_poly.pdbx_strand_id
1 'polypeptide(L)'
;MSNIGKKIELGEKLGFLFEVGFNIGLLTYIKQNNIKQNYDDLYSQDLKQLKFSRIIDKLAIDERVVSDSNRKIIKDWVLFFLQKAFLSGLNFLQEYFEAVGIEKKYYKKLNILYYQCYFHGNNSLGTYTTKTDIEAYTSSLKQLGDIDNIEQYLNQYKGKGEFLKADTLMLVKYKDKKYIISIDYSIFAIREIQDLDNLHSVEVLKRILLKEIAYLRKKSVFASLGLDSKTPKINLSESLASYYKAFITKDKESMKMIQAGSYAYSFYCFLQSQNLLEDQESVNINIFGYSDRGISSLTLTNTEEHINILKTCYHIYTNAREEELPTAREKSLTKIKRQAAKSFTNGKEFFNELMETKNNNKPIHSLTHTEIVDNFLSPIDTIPTEISNNLKLDPKLDLRNAHKELIQRELESDKHYLFLTGNPGIGKTTAITEFLKQPKILDEGFLFFILVHEYKLT
;
A
#
# COMPACT_ATOMS: atom_id res chain seq x y z
N MET A 1 35.41 -15.85 -11.48
CA MET A 1 35.25 -16.82 -10.38
C MET A 1 35.83 -16.14 -9.14
N SER A 2 35.06 -15.58 -8.20
CA SER A 2 34.04 -16.20 -7.38
C SER A 2 32.83 -15.28 -7.16
N ASN A 3 31.62 -15.82 -7.37
CA ASN A 3 30.39 -15.22 -6.88
C ASN A 3 30.40 -15.33 -5.35
N ILE A 4 30.78 -14.25 -4.66
CA ILE A 4 30.49 -14.12 -3.23
C ILE A 4 28.99 -13.86 -3.13
N GLY A 5 28.23 -14.93 -2.90
CA GLY A 5 26.79 -14.85 -2.69
C GLY A 5 26.49 -13.85 -1.58
N LYS A 6 25.61 -12.87 -1.87
CA LYS A 6 25.06 -11.94 -0.89
C LYS A 6 24.58 -12.75 0.33
N LYS A 7 25.15 -12.48 1.50
CA LYS A 7 24.69 -13.07 2.76
C LYS A 7 23.27 -12.56 3.02
N ILE A 8 22.28 -13.46 2.93
CA ILE A 8 20.89 -13.15 3.28
C ILE A 8 20.83 -12.88 4.78
N GLU A 9 20.36 -11.70 5.19
CA GLU A 9 20.25 -11.31 6.60
C GLU A 9 19.14 -12.14 7.29
N LEU A 10 19.30 -12.43 8.59
CA LEU A 10 18.32 -13.19 9.38
C LEU A 10 16.89 -12.66 9.23
N GLY A 11 16.71 -11.35 9.11
CA GLY A 11 15.41 -10.73 8.88
C GLY A 11 14.75 -11.05 7.54
N GLU A 12 15.55 -11.23 6.49
CA GLU A 12 15.02 -11.69 5.19
C GLU A 12 14.58 -13.16 5.28
N LYS A 13 15.32 -13.99 6.04
CA LYS A 13 14.95 -15.41 6.23
C LYS A 13 13.69 -15.58 7.06
N LEU A 14 13.53 -14.78 8.12
CA LEU A 14 12.28 -14.72 8.88
C LEU A 14 11.14 -14.15 8.02
N GLY A 15 11.46 -13.29 7.04
CA GLY A 15 10.61 -12.89 5.90
C GLY A 15 9.87 -14.05 5.25
N PHE A 16 10.63 -15.00 4.73
CA PHE A 16 10.09 -16.20 4.07
C PHE A 16 9.23 -17.07 5.00
N LEU A 17 9.58 -17.15 6.29
CA LEU A 17 8.79 -17.92 7.24
C LEU A 17 7.44 -17.27 7.54
N PHE A 18 7.37 -15.94 7.54
CA PHE A 18 6.09 -15.25 7.66
C PHE A 18 5.21 -15.54 6.44
N GLU A 19 5.73 -15.46 5.23
CA GLU A 19 4.98 -15.82 4.01
C GLU A 19 4.42 -17.25 4.10
N VAL A 20 5.24 -18.20 4.55
CA VAL A 20 4.82 -19.60 4.76
C VAL A 20 3.70 -19.69 5.78
N GLY A 21 3.87 -19.09 6.96
CA GLY A 21 2.87 -19.12 8.02
C GLY A 21 1.55 -18.50 7.56
N PHE A 22 1.61 -17.35 6.87
CA PHE A 22 0.44 -16.66 6.34
C PHE A 22 -0.33 -17.53 5.35
N ASN A 23 0.36 -18.14 4.38
CA ASN A 23 -0.27 -19.02 3.40
C ASN A 23 -0.84 -20.31 4.03
N ILE A 24 -0.22 -20.85 5.07
CA ILE A 24 -0.82 -21.94 5.86
C ILE A 24 -2.13 -21.48 6.52
N GLY A 25 -2.16 -20.24 7.04
CA GLY A 25 -3.36 -19.62 7.59
C GLY A 25 -4.49 -19.52 6.56
N LEU A 26 -4.20 -18.99 5.36
CA LEU A 26 -5.15 -18.89 4.24
C LEU A 26 -5.70 -20.27 3.86
N LEU A 27 -4.82 -21.26 3.63
CA LEU A 27 -5.22 -22.63 3.29
C LEU A 27 -6.08 -23.27 4.38
N THR A 28 -5.75 -23.02 5.65
CA THR A 28 -6.52 -23.51 6.79
C THR A 28 -7.92 -22.90 6.80
N TYR A 29 -8.04 -21.59 6.57
CA TYR A 29 -9.33 -20.92 6.47
C TYR A 29 -10.19 -21.47 5.33
N ILE A 30 -9.61 -21.64 4.14
CA ILE A 30 -10.29 -22.20 2.96
C ILE A 30 -10.84 -23.59 3.28
N LYS A 31 -10.02 -24.44 3.89
CA LYS A 31 -10.40 -25.80 4.29
C LYS A 31 -11.49 -25.83 5.36
N GLN A 32 -11.35 -25.06 6.44
CA GLN A 32 -12.32 -25.02 7.54
C GLN A 32 -13.71 -24.56 7.08
N ASN A 33 -13.76 -23.71 6.05
CA ASN A 33 -15.00 -23.16 5.52
C ASN A 33 -15.54 -23.91 4.30
N ASN A 34 -14.88 -24.99 3.86
CA ASN A 34 -15.25 -25.77 2.67
C ASN A 34 -15.46 -24.91 1.42
N ILE A 35 -14.60 -23.91 1.20
CA ILE A 35 -14.64 -23.08 0.00
C ILE A 35 -14.15 -23.90 -1.19
N LYS A 36 -14.87 -23.87 -2.32
CA LYS A 36 -14.51 -24.60 -3.53
C LYS A 36 -13.19 -24.05 -4.10
N GLN A 37 -12.34 -24.94 -4.60
CA GLN A 37 -10.98 -24.60 -5.04
C GLN A 37 -10.51 -25.55 -6.16
N ASN A 38 -9.57 -25.11 -7.00
CA ASN A 38 -9.03 -25.84 -8.17
C ASN A 38 -7.58 -26.35 -8.01
N TYR A 39 -6.95 -26.17 -6.86
CA TYR A 39 -5.59 -26.66 -6.54
C TYR A 39 -5.55 -28.08 -5.98
N ASP A 40 -6.68 -28.76 -5.84
CA ASP A 40 -6.80 -30.13 -5.33
C ASP A 40 -5.94 -30.38 -4.09
N ASP A 41 -4.94 -31.27 -4.20
CA ASP A 41 -4.03 -31.65 -3.13
C ASP A 41 -2.64 -31.02 -3.24
N LEU A 42 -2.40 -30.14 -4.23
CA LEU A 42 -1.12 -29.49 -4.55
C LEU A 42 -0.39 -28.99 -3.30
N TYR A 43 -1.04 -28.11 -2.54
CA TYR A 43 -0.44 -27.51 -1.35
C TYR A 43 -0.35 -28.49 -0.19
N SER A 44 -1.23 -29.49 -0.11
CA SER A 44 -1.13 -30.53 0.91
C SER A 44 0.10 -31.42 0.70
N GLN A 45 0.49 -31.65 -0.56
CA GLN A 45 1.72 -32.37 -0.89
C GLN A 45 2.96 -31.55 -0.54
N ASP A 46 2.97 -30.26 -0.86
CA ASP A 46 4.06 -29.34 -0.51
C ASP A 46 4.24 -29.22 1.01
N LEU A 47 3.15 -29.08 1.76
CA LEU A 47 3.19 -28.97 3.23
C LEU A 47 3.73 -30.24 3.91
N LYS A 48 3.56 -31.43 3.31
CA LYS A 48 4.17 -32.68 3.84
C LYS A 48 5.70 -32.65 3.79
N GLN A 49 6.26 -31.94 2.81
CA GLN A 49 7.71 -31.80 2.61
C GLN A 49 8.33 -30.74 3.52
N LEU A 50 7.53 -29.78 3.99
CA LEU A 50 7.98 -28.73 4.88
C LEU A 50 8.32 -29.30 6.27
N LYS A 51 9.59 -29.23 6.66
CA LYS A 51 10.07 -29.69 7.98
C LYS A 51 10.64 -28.51 8.78
N PHE A 52 9.83 -27.93 9.66
CA PHE A 52 10.23 -26.78 10.47
C PHE A 52 11.48 -27.04 11.33
N SER A 53 11.68 -28.27 11.82
CA SER A 53 12.91 -28.63 12.52
C SER A 53 14.16 -28.44 11.64
N ARG A 54 14.12 -28.91 10.39
CA ARG A 54 15.22 -28.73 9.43
C ARG A 54 15.45 -27.27 9.08
N ILE A 55 14.38 -26.47 9.01
CA ILE A 55 14.45 -25.03 8.77
C ILE A 55 15.15 -24.32 9.94
N ILE A 56 14.80 -24.65 11.18
CA ILE A 56 15.44 -24.12 12.40
C ILE A 56 16.92 -24.51 12.43
N ASP A 57 17.24 -25.78 12.17
CA ASP A 57 18.62 -26.26 12.15
C ASP A 57 19.45 -25.53 11.09
N LYS A 58 18.88 -25.34 9.90
CA LYS A 58 19.54 -24.60 8.82
C LYS A 58 19.76 -23.14 9.18
N LEU A 59 18.79 -22.47 9.79
CA LEU A 59 18.95 -21.11 10.30
C LEU A 59 20.10 -21.02 11.31
N ALA A 60 20.15 -21.94 12.28
CA ALA A 60 21.23 -21.97 13.26
C ALA A 60 22.61 -22.18 12.62
N ILE A 61 22.71 -23.03 11.59
CA ILE A 61 23.95 -23.26 10.83
C ILE A 61 24.36 -22.00 10.07
N ASP A 62 23.44 -21.39 9.32
CA ASP A 62 23.73 -20.22 8.50
C ASP A 62 24.15 -19.00 9.35
N GLU A 63 23.55 -18.84 10.54
CA GLU A 63 23.90 -17.80 11.51
C GLU A 63 25.13 -18.19 12.38
N ARG A 64 25.76 -19.33 12.12
CA ARG A 64 26.95 -19.85 12.84
C ARG A 64 26.74 -19.96 14.34
N VAL A 65 25.53 -20.34 14.76
CA VAL A 65 25.16 -20.47 16.16
C VAL A 65 25.57 -21.84 16.70
N VAL A 66 26.54 -21.82 17.61
CA VAL A 66 27.09 -23.02 18.26
C VAL A 66 26.45 -23.30 19.61
N SER A 67 25.99 -22.27 20.35
CA SER A 67 25.43 -22.45 21.69
C SER A 67 23.97 -22.91 21.67
N ASP A 68 23.63 -23.87 22.54
CA ASP A 68 22.27 -24.40 22.68
C ASP A 68 21.25 -23.35 23.11
N SER A 69 21.67 -22.39 23.95
CA SER A 69 20.85 -21.26 24.38
C SER A 69 20.39 -20.41 23.18
N ASN A 70 21.31 -20.07 22.28
CA ASN A 70 20.98 -19.26 21.11
C ASN A 70 20.17 -20.06 20.07
N ARG A 71 20.37 -21.38 19.96
CA ARG A 71 19.51 -22.25 19.14
C ARG A 71 18.08 -22.25 19.65
N LYS A 72 17.88 -22.25 20.97
CA LYS A 72 16.56 -22.12 21.58
C LYS A 72 15.92 -20.76 21.24
N ILE A 73 16.69 -19.68 21.33
CA ILE A 73 16.22 -18.34 20.95
C ILE A 73 15.77 -18.30 19.47
N ILE A 74 16.57 -18.84 18.54
CA ILE A 74 16.18 -18.94 17.12
C ILE A 74 14.86 -19.71 16.97
N LYS A 75 14.73 -20.84 17.66
CA LYS A 75 13.51 -21.64 17.64
C LYS A 75 12.30 -20.83 18.12
N ASP A 76 12.44 -20.10 19.23
CA ASP A 76 11.35 -19.29 19.79
C ASP A 76 10.93 -18.18 18.82
N TRP A 77 11.89 -17.51 18.17
CA TRP A 77 11.62 -16.53 17.12
C TRP A 77 10.92 -17.13 15.90
N VAL A 78 11.38 -18.28 15.41
CA VAL A 78 10.75 -18.99 14.29
C VAL A 78 9.30 -19.35 14.62
N LEU A 79 9.06 -19.91 15.80
CA LEU A 79 7.71 -20.27 16.26
C LEU A 79 6.81 -19.04 16.39
N PHE A 80 7.32 -17.96 17.00
CA PHE A 80 6.59 -16.71 17.14
C PHE A 80 6.17 -16.14 15.78
N PHE A 81 7.09 -16.07 14.81
CA PHE A 81 6.77 -15.53 13.48
C PHE A 81 5.80 -16.41 12.70
N LEU A 82 5.98 -17.74 12.75
CA LEU A 82 5.05 -18.67 12.13
C LEU A 82 3.65 -18.55 12.73
N GLN A 83 3.54 -18.47 14.06
CA GLN A 83 2.25 -18.32 14.73
C GLN A 83 1.58 -16.98 14.41
N LYS A 84 2.34 -15.87 14.48
CA LYS A 84 1.83 -14.53 14.13
C LYS A 84 1.32 -14.51 12.69
N ALA A 85 2.10 -15.03 11.76
CA ALA A 85 1.75 -15.08 10.36
C ALA A 85 0.55 -15.99 10.08
N PHE A 86 0.52 -17.18 10.70
CA PHE A 86 -0.61 -18.11 10.61
C PHE A 86 -1.92 -17.46 11.04
N LEU A 87 -1.93 -16.80 12.19
CA LEU A 87 -3.12 -16.11 12.69
C LEU A 87 -3.52 -14.95 11.76
N SER A 88 -2.55 -14.22 11.22
CA SER A 88 -2.79 -13.15 10.25
C SER A 88 -3.46 -13.68 8.98
N GLY A 89 -2.93 -14.76 8.39
CA GLY A 89 -3.51 -15.39 7.21
C GLY A 89 -4.87 -16.04 7.48
N LEU A 90 -5.06 -16.63 8.67
CA LEU A 90 -6.32 -17.24 9.08
C LEU A 90 -7.45 -16.21 9.15
N ASN A 91 -7.17 -15.00 9.65
CA ASN A 91 -8.15 -13.93 9.77
C ASN A 91 -8.34 -13.15 8.46
N PHE A 92 -7.30 -13.07 7.61
CA PHE A 92 -7.31 -12.23 6.41
C PHE A 92 -8.51 -12.49 5.48
N LEU A 93 -8.79 -13.75 5.13
CA LEU A 93 -9.90 -14.06 4.20
C LEU A 93 -11.25 -13.76 4.82
N GLN A 94 -11.40 -13.92 6.14
CA GLN A 94 -12.63 -13.52 6.81
C GLN A 94 -12.86 -12.03 6.67
N GLU A 95 -11.88 -11.23 7.10
CA GLU A 95 -11.96 -9.78 7.07
C GLU A 95 -12.13 -9.27 5.63
N TYR A 96 -11.42 -9.86 4.68
CA TYR A 96 -11.53 -9.52 3.26
C TYR A 96 -12.93 -9.81 2.71
N PHE A 97 -13.47 -11.02 2.90
CA PHE A 97 -14.79 -11.37 2.39
C PHE A 97 -15.89 -10.53 3.05
N GLU A 98 -15.80 -10.27 4.36
CA GLU A 98 -16.71 -9.36 5.07
C GLU A 98 -16.63 -7.94 4.48
N ALA A 99 -15.43 -7.42 4.24
CA ALA A 99 -15.23 -6.08 3.68
C ALA A 99 -15.78 -5.94 2.25
N VAL A 100 -15.69 -6.98 1.42
CA VAL A 100 -16.28 -6.97 0.07
C VAL A 100 -17.77 -7.37 0.05
N GLY A 101 -18.39 -7.52 1.22
CA GLY A 101 -19.83 -7.78 1.37
C GLY A 101 -20.25 -9.24 1.12
N ILE A 102 -19.33 -10.19 1.26
CA ILE A 102 -19.57 -11.62 1.11
C ILE A 102 -19.72 -12.25 2.50
N GLU A 103 -20.96 -12.44 2.93
CA GLU A 103 -21.25 -13.08 4.21
C GLU A 103 -20.87 -14.57 4.22
N LYS A 104 -20.45 -15.08 5.39
CA LYS A 104 -20.07 -16.48 5.62
C LYS A 104 -21.07 -17.52 5.11
N LYS A 105 -22.38 -17.24 5.20
CA LYS A 105 -23.44 -18.14 4.69
C LYS A 105 -23.37 -18.37 3.17
N TYR A 106 -22.68 -17.50 2.43
CA TYR A 106 -22.49 -17.58 0.99
C TYR A 106 -21.15 -18.18 0.55
N TYR A 107 -20.29 -18.61 1.47
CA TYR A 107 -18.97 -19.16 1.14
C TYR A 107 -19.03 -20.41 0.26
N LYS A 108 -20.11 -21.19 0.33
CA LYS A 108 -20.34 -22.32 -0.60
C LYS A 108 -20.52 -21.90 -2.07
N LYS A 109 -20.78 -20.61 -2.33
CA LYS A 109 -20.90 -20.02 -3.67
C LYS A 109 -19.58 -19.39 -4.14
N LEU A 110 -18.56 -19.35 -3.30
CA LEU A 110 -17.21 -18.94 -3.68
C LEU A 110 -16.53 -20.09 -4.43
N ASN A 111 -15.76 -19.74 -5.46
CA ASN A 111 -14.88 -20.66 -6.13
C ASN A 111 -13.50 -20.02 -6.33
N ILE A 112 -12.47 -20.59 -5.71
CA ILE A 112 -11.08 -20.19 -5.92
C ILE A 112 -10.58 -20.89 -7.18
N LEU A 113 -10.57 -20.15 -8.29
CA LEU A 113 -10.17 -20.64 -9.60
C LEU A 113 -8.64 -20.76 -9.73
N TYR A 114 -7.92 -19.90 -9.02
CA TYR A 114 -6.47 -19.89 -8.97
C TYR A 114 -6.03 -19.46 -7.58
N TYR A 115 -5.09 -20.17 -7.02
CA TYR A 115 -4.34 -19.74 -5.85
C TYR A 115 -2.87 -20.03 -6.14
N GLN A 116 -1.99 -19.10 -5.80
CA GLN A 116 -0.55 -19.23 -5.95
C GLN A 116 0.09 -18.83 -4.65
N CYS A 117 0.82 -19.78 -4.07
CA CYS A 117 1.79 -19.58 -3.01
C CYS A 117 2.86 -20.68 -3.13
N TYR A 118 4.02 -20.48 -2.52
CA TYR A 118 5.13 -21.42 -2.63
C TYR A 118 5.64 -21.85 -1.25
N PHE A 119 5.99 -23.14 -1.12
CA PHE A 119 6.58 -23.70 0.09
C PHE A 119 7.97 -24.32 -0.15
N HIS A 120 8.52 -24.16 -1.36
CA HIS A 120 9.83 -24.65 -1.77
C HIS A 120 10.84 -23.49 -1.91
N GLY A 121 12.09 -23.79 -2.31
CA GLY A 121 13.10 -22.74 -2.55
C GLY A 121 13.36 -21.93 -1.28
N ASN A 122 13.36 -20.60 -1.39
CA ASN A 122 13.58 -19.69 -0.27
C ASN A 122 12.54 -19.87 0.86
N ASN A 123 11.31 -20.25 0.54
CA ASN A 123 10.24 -20.46 1.51
C ASN A 123 10.46 -21.70 2.38
N SER A 124 11.28 -22.64 1.90
CA SER A 124 11.79 -23.76 2.70
C SER A 124 13.19 -23.52 3.26
N LEU A 125 13.77 -22.33 3.05
CA LEU A 125 15.21 -22.06 3.16
C LEU A 125 16.07 -23.10 2.43
N GLY A 126 15.59 -23.66 1.33
CA GLY A 126 16.24 -24.71 0.56
C GLY A 126 16.29 -26.07 1.27
N THR A 127 15.38 -26.35 2.22
CA THR A 127 15.24 -27.68 2.83
C THR A 127 14.30 -28.60 2.05
N TYR A 128 13.42 -28.02 1.21
CA TYR A 128 12.62 -28.74 0.23
C TYR A 128 13.32 -28.70 -1.13
N THR A 129 14.10 -29.74 -1.42
CA THR A 129 15.04 -29.76 -2.56
C THR A 129 14.51 -30.44 -3.82
N THR A 130 13.39 -31.16 -3.73
CA THR A 130 12.89 -32.00 -4.83
C THR A 130 11.93 -31.29 -5.78
N LYS A 131 11.51 -30.05 -5.48
CA LYS A 131 10.61 -29.25 -6.31
C LYS A 131 11.32 -27.99 -6.83
N THR A 132 11.32 -27.84 -8.14
CA THR A 132 11.89 -26.68 -8.84
C THR A 132 10.86 -25.56 -9.02
N ASP A 133 11.33 -24.34 -9.25
CA ASP A 133 10.49 -23.20 -9.64
C ASP A 133 9.59 -23.53 -10.85
N ILE A 134 10.16 -24.20 -11.87
CA ILE A 134 9.42 -24.56 -13.09
C ILE A 134 8.26 -25.51 -12.77
N GLU A 135 8.50 -26.55 -11.96
CA GLU A 135 7.45 -27.49 -11.55
C GLU A 135 6.38 -26.80 -10.70
N ALA A 136 6.78 -25.89 -9.80
CA ALA A 136 5.84 -25.13 -8.98
C ALA A 136 4.97 -24.19 -9.81
N TYR A 137 5.57 -23.40 -10.70
CA TYR A 137 4.84 -22.50 -11.59
C TYR A 137 3.90 -23.27 -12.52
N THR A 138 4.36 -24.39 -13.09
CA THR A 138 3.55 -25.27 -13.93
C THR A 138 2.34 -25.81 -13.16
N SER A 139 2.56 -26.29 -11.94
CA SER A 139 1.49 -26.86 -11.11
C SER A 139 0.47 -25.79 -10.69
N SER A 140 0.92 -24.57 -10.40
CA SER A 140 0.03 -23.45 -10.12
C SER A 140 -0.83 -23.09 -11.34
N LEU A 141 -0.23 -22.96 -12.53
CA LEU A 141 -0.94 -22.57 -13.75
C LEU A 141 -2.02 -23.58 -14.16
N LYS A 142 -1.77 -24.89 -13.98
CA LYS A 142 -2.75 -25.95 -14.29
C LYS A 142 -4.09 -25.83 -13.55
N GLN A 143 -4.17 -25.04 -12.48
CA GLN A 143 -5.45 -24.75 -11.79
C GLN A 143 -6.46 -24.01 -12.67
N LEU A 144 -5.97 -23.30 -13.70
CA LEU A 144 -6.78 -22.57 -14.67
C LEU A 144 -7.26 -23.45 -15.84
N GLY A 145 -6.93 -24.75 -15.83
CA GLY A 145 -7.25 -25.71 -16.89
C GLY A 145 -6.03 -26.09 -17.74
N ASP A 146 -6.30 -26.71 -18.89
CA ASP A 146 -5.28 -27.06 -19.86
C ASP A 146 -4.81 -25.78 -20.57
N ILE A 147 -3.63 -25.29 -20.15
CA ILE A 147 -2.96 -24.16 -20.79
C ILE A 147 -1.99 -24.70 -21.83
N ASP A 148 -2.23 -24.38 -23.09
CA ASP A 148 -1.28 -24.65 -24.17
C ASP A 148 -0.03 -23.78 -23.99
N ASN A 149 1.14 -24.27 -24.41
CA ASN A 149 2.40 -23.49 -24.40
C ASN A 149 2.85 -22.98 -23.01
N ILE A 150 2.64 -23.76 -21.94
CA ILE A 150 3.09 -23.41 -20.57
C ILE A 150 4.54 -22.91 -20.54
N GLU A 151 5.48 -23.56 -21.25
CA GLU A 151 6.89 -23.14 -21.26
C GLU A 151 7.10 -21.70 -21.72
N GLN A 152 6.32 -21.25 -22.72
CA GLN A 152 6.38 -19.86 -23.19
C GLN A 152 5.91 -18.91 -22.10
N TYR A 153 4.81 -19.22 -21.41
CA TYR A 153 4.30 -18.40 -20.31
C TYR A 153 5.25 -18.39 -19.12
N LEU A 154 5.89 -19.51 -18.79
CA LEU A 154 6.93 -19.52 -17.76
C LEU A 154 8.07 -18.58 -18.11
N ASN A 155 8.53 -18.57 -19.37
CA ASN A 155 9.61 -17.68 -19.80
C ASN A 155 9.21 -16.21 -19.78
N GLN A 156 7.96 -15.90 -20.16
CA GLN A 156 7.43 -14.55 -20.16
C GLN A 156 7.19 -14.01 -18.74
N TYR A 157 6.60 -14.82 -17.86
CA TYR A 157 6.04 -14.37 -16.59
C TYR A 157 6.87 -14.73 -15.34
N LYS A 158 8.09 -15.25 -15.48
CA LYS A 158 9.02 -15.53 -14.35
C LYS A 158 9.92 -14.35 -13.96
N GLY A 159 9.84 -13.24 -14.69
CA GLY A 159 10.68 -12.06 -14.52
C GLY A 159 10.35 -11.24 -13.27
N LYS A 160 11.15 -10.20 -13.01
CA LYS A 160 10.85 -9.21 -11.97
C LYS A 160 9.56 -8.48 -12.33
N GLY A 161 8.64 -8.38 -11.37
CA GLY A 161 7.34 -7.73 -11.54
C GLY A 161 6.29 -8.55 -12.26
N GLU A 162 6.65 -9.75 -12.71
CA GLU A 162 5.72 -10.71 -13.31
C GLU A 162 5.07 -11.62 -12.27
N PHE A 163 3.82 -12.02 -12.51
CA PHE A 163 2.97 -12.59 -11.48
C PHE A 163 3.45 -13.92 -10.89
N LEU A 164 4.27 -14.72 -11.59
CA LEU A 164 4.81 -15.96 -11.03
C LEU A 164 5.75 -15.72 -9.84
N LYS A 165 6.23 -14.47 -9.68
CA LYS A 165 7.04 -14.03 -8.53
C LYS A 165 6.23 -13.44 -7.38
N ALA A 166 4.90 -13.41 -7.45
CA ALA A 166 4.06 -12.96 -6.34
C ALA A 166 4.15 -13.93 -5.16
N ASP A 167 4.30 -13.39 -3.95
CA ASP A 167 4.28 -14.16 -2.71
C ASP A 167 2.91 -14.84 -2.51
N THR A 168 1.84 -14.13 -2.82
CA THR A 168 0.48 -14.69 -2.84
C THR A 168 -0.39 -14.03 -3.88
N LEU A 169 -1.05 -14.86 -4.69
CA LEU A 169 -1.97 -14.40 -5.73
C LEU A 169 -3.17 -15.33 -5.80
N MET A 170 -4.37 -14.77 -5.89
CA MET A 170 -5.61 -15.55 -5.92
C MET A 170 -6.59 -14.97 -6.94
N LEU A 171 -7.29 -15.85 -7.65
CA LEU A 171 -8.47 -15.54 -8.46
C LEU A 171 -9.70 -16.21 -7.84
N VAL A 172 -10.63 -15.42 -7.34
CA VAL A 172 -11.87 -15.90 -6.73
C VAL A 172 -13.05 -15.50 -7.60
N LYS A 173 -13.95 -16.45 -7.90
CA LYS A 173 -15.24 -16.20 -8.52
C LYS A 173 -16.35 -16.22 -7.47
N TYR A 174 -17.18 -15.20 -7.49
CA TYR A 174 -18.41 -15.12 -6.70
C TYR A 174 -19.52 -14.53 -7.55
N LYS A 175 -20.55 -15.34 -7.85
CA LYS A 175 -21.60 -15.00 -8.83
C LYS A 175 -20.93 -14.60 -10.18
N ASP A 176 -21.30 -13.45 -10.73
CA ASP A 176 -20.82 -12.92 -12.00
C ASP A 176 -19.61 -11.96 -11.83
N LYS A 177 -18.94 -12.03 -10.67
CA LYS A 177 -17.78 -11.21 -10.34
C LYS A 177 -16.55 -12.06 -10.11
N LYS A 178 -15.41 -11.57 -10.60
CA LYS A 178 -14.09 -12.10 -10.27
C LYS A 178 -13.34 -11.13 -9.36
N TYR A 179 -12.53 -11.69 -8.49
CA TYR A 179 -11.69 -10.98 -7.54
C TYR A 179 -10.26 -11.47 -7.72
N ILE A 180 -9.38 -10.58 -8.17
CA ILE A 180 -7.93 -10.77 -8.14
C ILE A 180 -7.45 -10.24 -6.80
N ILE A 181 -6.75 -11.06 -6.03
CA ILE A 181 -6.16 -10.70 -4.74
C ILE A 181 -4.65 -10.93 -4.86
N SER A 182 -3.87 -9.86 -4.79
CA SER A 182 -2.41 -9.91 -4.86
C SER A 182 -1.82 -9.38 -3.55
N ILE A 183 -1.01 -10.19 -2.88
CA ILE A 183 -0.41 -9.85 -1.58
C ILE A 183 1.10 -10.01 -1.70
N ASP A 184 1.82 -8.98 -1.26
CA ASP A 184 3.27 -8.99 -1.15
C ASP A 184 3.67 -8.65 0.28
N TYR A 185 4.50 -9.49 0.89
CA TYR A 185 4.80 -9.43 2.32
C TYR A 185 6.05 -8.60 2.62
N SER A 186 6.03 -7.94 3.77
CA SER A 186 7.18 -7.20 4.30
C SER A 186 7.30 -7.39 5.80
N ILE A 187 8.46 -7.86 6.27
CA ILE A 187 8.74 -7.85 7.70
C ILE A 187 9.67 -6.70 8.05
N PHE A 188 9.24 -5.90 9.03
CA PHE A 188 9.93 -4.72 9.50
C PHE A 188 10.47 -4.81 10.92
N ALA A 189 9.80 -5.54 11.82
CA ALA A 189 10.20 -5.60 13.23
C ALA A 189 11.63 -6.15 13.43
N ILE A 190 12.23 -6.74 12.39
CA ILE A 190 13.39 -7.62 12.49
C ILE A 190 14.70 -7.03 11.96
N ARG A 191 14.72 -5.85 11.32
CA ARG A 191 16.00 -5.29 10.81
C ARG A 191 17.08 -5.08 11.90
N GLU A 192 16.72 -5.24 13.17
CA GLU A 192 17.61 -5.16 14.33
C GLU A 192 17.75 -6.48 15.13
N ILE A 193 17.31 -7.66 14.65
CA ILE A 193 17.72 -8.97 15.25
C ILE A 193 19.17 -9.30 14.84
N GLN A 194 20.04 -8.30 14.80
CA GLN A 194 21.47 -8.57 14.97
C GLN A 194 21.71 -9.08 16.40
N ASP A 195 20.82 -8.75 17.33
CA ASP A 195 20.78 -9.31 18.67
C ASP A 195 19.67 -10.37 18.73
N LEU A 196 20.04 -11.65 18.76
CA LEU A 196 19.16 -12.78 19.09
C LEU A 196 18.66 -12.61 20.53
N ASP A 197 17.77 -11.65 20.75
CA ASP A 197 17.24 -11.34 22.07
C ASP A 197 16.30 -12.46 22.53
N ASN A 198 16.35 -12.75 23.83
CA ASN A 198 15.46 -13.72 24.44
C ASN A 198 14.03 -13.14 24.53
N LEU A 199 13.09 -13.73 23.78
CA LEU A 199 11.67 -13.36 23.79
C LEU A 199 10.98 -13.56 25.15
N HIS A 200 11.61 -14.29 26.08
CA HIS A 200 11.12 -14.44 27.45
C HIS A 200 11.56 -13.30 28.39
N SER A 201 12.37 -12.34 27.94
CA SER A 201 12.72 -11.15 28.73
C SER A 201 11.64 -10.08 28.62
N VAL A 202 11.13 -9.64 29.77
CA VAL A 202 10.14 -8.56 29.87
C VAL A 202 10.71 -7.24 29.33
N GLU A 203 12.00 -6.98 29.54
CA GLU A 203 12.69 -5.79 29.06
C GLU A 203 12.78 -5.76 27.54
N VAL A 204 13.09 -6.91 26.92
CA VAL A 204 13.11 -7.09 25.46
C VAL A 204 11.72 -6.82 24.90
N LEU A 205 10.68 -7.44 25.46
CA LEU A 205 9.29 -7.24 25.01
C LEU A 205 8.85 -5.78 25.15
N LYS A 206 9.17 -5.13 26.28
CA LYS A 206 8.89 -3.71 26.52
C LYS A 206 9.59 -2.82 25.49
N ARG A 207 10.86 -3.11 25.16
CA ARG A 207 11.63 -2.38 24.16
C ARG A 207 11.01 -2.52 22.76
N ILE A 208 10.63 -3.74 22.37
CA ILE A 208 9.93 -4.00 21.09
C ILE A 208 8.63 -3.20 21.03
N LEU A 209 7.79 -3.27 22.07
CA LEU A 209 6.51 -2.55 22.14
C LEU A 209 6.69 -1.02 22.05
N LEU A 210 7.62 -0.44 22.81
CA LEU A 210 7.87 1.01 22.80
C LEU A 210 8.37 1.49 21.43
N LYS A 211 9.20 0.69 20.75
CA LYS A 211 9.64 0.99 19.38
C LYS A 211 8.48 0.99 18.40
N GLU A 212 7.59 0.00 18.48
CA GLU A 212 6.39 -0.06 17.64
C GLU A 212 5.46 1.13 17.88
N ILE A 213 5.23 1.53 19.14
CA ILE A 213 4.46 2.74 19.47
C ILE A 213 5.10 3.99 18.88
N ALA A 214 6.42 4.14 19.03
CA ALA A 214 7.15 5.29 18.50
C ALA A 214 7.13 5.33 16.96
N TYR A 215 7.13 4.18 16.30
CA TYR A 215 6.99 4.07 14.85
C TYR A 215 5.57 4.45 14.39
N LEU A 216 4.52 3.94 15.04
CA LEU A 216 3.13 4.31 14.74
C LEU A 216 2.89 5.82 14.87
N ARG A 217 3.50 6.48 15.86
CA ARG A 217 3.46 7.94 16.04
C ARG A 217 4.17 8.72 14.93
N LYS A 218 5.11 8.11 14.21
CA LYS A 218 5.88 8.73 13.11
C LYS A 218 5.25 8.50 11.74
N LYS A 219 4.14 7.75 11.63
CA LYS A 219 3.48 7.50 10.35
C LYS A 219 2.99 8.82 9.75
N SER A 220 3.24 8.97 8.44
CA SER A 220 2.66 10.03 7.61
C SER A 220 1.15 9.81 7.49
N VAL A 221 0.38 10.88 7.24
CA VAL A 221 -1.08 10.83 7.00
C VAL A 221 -1.45 9.89 5.83
N PHE A 222 -0.48 9.53 4.98
CA PHE A 222 -0.63 8.61 3.85
C PHE A 222 -0.35 7.13 4.17
N ALA A 223 0.10 6.78 5.37
CA ALA A 223 0.48 5.40 5.72
C ALA A 223 -0.70 4.42 5.82
N SER A 224 -1.93 4.94 5.69
CA SER A 224 -3.18 4.18 5.66
C SER A 224 -4.03 4.58 4.44
N LEU A 225 -3.37 4.91 3.31
CA LEU A 225 -4.09 5.24 2.07
C LEU A 225 -4.80 3.98 1.54
N GLY A 226 -6.05 3.79 1.94
CA GLY A 226 -6.99 2.90 1.28
C GLY A 226 -7.71 3.69 0.19
N LEU A 227 -7.40 3.42 -1.07
CA LEU A 227 -8.19 3.93 -2.19
C LEU A 227 -9.20 2.84 -2.56
N ASP A 228 -10.42 2.98 -2.05
CA ASP A 228 -11.58 2.19 -2.49
C ASP A 228 -12.29 2.97 -3.59
N SER A 229 -11.94 2.66 -4.85
CA SER A 229 -12.42 3.38 -6.01
C SER A 229 -13.52 2.58 -6.70
N LYS A 230 -14.77 2.73 -6.25
CA LYS A 230 -15.92 2.30 -7.06
C LYS A 230 -16.26 3.32 -8.16
N THR A 231 -15.95 4.58 -7.93
CA THR A 231 -16.24 5.72 -8.81
C THR A 231 -15.50 6.96 -8.32
N PRO A 232 -14.24 7.18 -8.70
CA PRO A 232 -13.95 8.52 -9.15
C PRO A 232 -13.05 8.50 -10.38
N LYS A 233 -13.29 9.49 -11.25
CA LYS A 233 -12.35 9.95 -12.27
C LYS A 233 -11.10 10.54 -11.58
N ILE A 234 -10.39 9.77 -10.76
CA ILE A 234 -9.09 10.16 -10.23
C ILE A 234 -8.08 9.94 -11.35
N ASN A 235 -7.99 10.92 -12.24
CA ASN A 235 -6.83 11.06 -13.10
C ASN A 235 -5.61 11.24 -12.17
N LEU A 236 -4.94 10.14 -11.81
CA LEU A 236 -3.66 10.18 -11.14
C LEU A 236 -2.71 10.86 -12.10
N SER A 237 -2.48 12.16 -11.88
CA SER A 237 -1.57 12.95 -12.69
C SER A 237 -0.22 12.26 -12.83
N GLU A 238 0.49 12.45 -13.95
CA GLU A 238 1.89 12.00 -14.12
C GLU A 238 2.80 12.47 -12.97
N SER A 239 2.43 13.56 -12.29
CA SER A 239 3.10 14.02 -11.08
C SER A 239 3.01 13.07 -9.89
N LEU A 240 1.94 12.27 -9.78
CA LEU A 240 1.81 11.28 -8.72
C LEU A 240 2.72 10.08 -8.97
N ALA A 241 2.87 9.63 -10.23
CA ALA A 241 3.87 8.62 -10.61
C ALA A 241 5.31 9.10 -10.31
N SER A 242 5.58 10.38 -10.61
CA SER A 242 6.86 11.02 -10.28
C SER A 242 7.09 11.14 -8.76
N TYR A 243 6.03 11.42 -8.00
CA TYR A 243 6.05 11.48 -6.54
C TYR A 243 6.29 10.08 -5.95
N TYR A 244 5.52 9.08 -6.36
CA TYR A 244 5.75 7.69 -5.94
C TYR A 244 7.18 7.26 -6.23
N LYS A 245 7.71 7.51 -7.43
CA LYS A 245 9.13 7.25 -7.81
C LYS A 245 10.14 7.92 -6.85
N ALA A 246 9.84 9.12 -6.35
CA ALA A 246 10.72 9.87 -5.45
C ALA A 246 10.70 9.37 -3.98
N PHE A 247 9.63 8.71 -3.55
CA PHE A 247 9.44 8.29 -2.14
C PHE A 247 9.50 6.76 -1.91
N ILE A 248 9.71 5.97 -2.98
CA ILE A 248 9.91 4.50 -2.96
C ILE A 248 10.87 4.02 -1.86
N THR A 249 11.94 4.77 -1.59
CA THR A 249 13.06 4.30 -0.76
C THR A 249 12.84 4.41 0.75
N LYS A 250 11.87 5.22 1.20
CA LYS A 250 11.62 5.43 2.65
C LYS A 250 10.40 4.70 3.18
N ASP A 251 9.43 4.40 2.32
CA ASP A 251 8.23 3.66 2.70
C ASP A 251 8.18 2.30 1.99
N LYS A 252 8.76 1.30 2.64
CA LYS A 252 8.72 -0.09 2.18
C LYS A 252 7.29 -0.64 2.08
N GLU A 253 6.33 -0.15 2.86
CA GLU A 253 4.93 -0.63 2.83
C GLU A 253 4.29 -0.23 1.50
N SER A 254 4.44 1.04 1.12
CA SER A 254 4.05 1.57 -0.20
C SER A 254 4.75 0.84 -1.36
N MET A 255 6.05 0.54 -1.23
CA MET A 255 6.77 -0.20 -2.27
C MET A 255 6.23 -1.62 -2.45
N LYS A 256 5.83 -2.28 -1.36
CA LYS A 256 5.29 -3.63 -1.38
C LYS A 256 3.89 -3.67 -1.99
N MET A 257 3.07 -2.66 -1.74
CA MET A 257 1.83 -2.45 -2.49
C MET A 257 2.08 -2.26 -3.99
N ILE A 258 3.12 -1.50 -4.40
CA ILE A 258 3.49 -1.34 -5.81
C ILE A 258 3.94 -2.69 -6.42
N GLN A 259 4.69 -3.52 -5.68
CA GLN A 259 5.09 -4.86 -6.10
C GLN A 259 3.86 -5.75 -6.33
N ALA A 260 2.97 -5.84 -5.33
CA ALA A 260 1.72 -6.56 -5.45
C ALA A 260 0.86 -6.05 -6.63
N GLY A 261 0.87 -4.74 -6.89
CA GLY A 261 0.17 -4.14 -8.04
C GLY A 261 0.80 -4.49 -9.39
N SER A 262 2.13 -4.58 -9.46
CA SER A 262 2.85 -5.09 -10.63
C SER A 262 2.44 -6.52 -10.96
N TYR A 263 2.39 -7.39 -9.94
CA TYR A 263 1.97 -8.78 -10.12
C TYR A 263 0.51 -8.89 -10.54
N ALA A 264 -0.37 -8.08 -9.94
CA ALA A 264 -1.79 -8.04 -10.32
C ALA A 264 -1.98 -7.60 -11.78
N TYR A 265 -1.23 -6.59 -12.25
CA TYR A 265 -1.25 -6.15 -13.65
C TYR A 265 -0.81 -7.27 -14.60
N SER A 266 0.34 -7.87 -14.31
CA SER A 266 0.92 -8.97 -15.10
C SER A 266 -0.05 -10.15 -15.20
N PHE A 267 -0.69 -10.53 -14.09
CA PHE A 267 -1.67 -11.60 -14.05
C PHE A 267 -2.95 -11.24 -14.81
N TYR A 268 -3.45 -10.01 -14.66
CA TYR A 268 -4.61 -9.54 -15.42
C TYR A 268 -4.37 -9.62 -16.94
N CYS A 269 -3.21 -9.16 -17.42
CA CYS A 269 -2.83 -9.29 -18.83
C CYS A 269 -2.73 -10.76 -19.29
N PHE A 270 -2.21 -11.64 -18.44
CA PHE A 270 -2.19 -13.07 -18.72
C PHE A 270 -3.61 -13.62 -18.86
N LEU A 271 -4.50 -13.37 -17.90
CA LEU A 271 -5.88 -13.84 -17.94
C LEU A 271 -6.64 -13.33 -19.19
N GLN A 272 -6.43 -12.07 -19.58
CA GLN A 272 -6.98 -11.53 -20.82
C GLN A 272 -6.44 -12.27 -22.05
N SER A 273 -5.13 -12.52 -22.12
CA SER A 273 -4.52 -13.22 -23.27
C SER A 273 -5.03 -14.65 -23.43
N GLN A 274 -5.50 -15.28 -22.35
CA GLN A 274 -6.05 -16.63 -22.34
C GLN A 274 -7.59 -16.66 -22.50
N ASN A 275 -8.24 -15.50 -22.71
CA ASN A 275 -9.69 -15.38 -22.70
C ASN A 275 -10.34 -15.94 -21.42
N LEU A 276 -9.64 -15.85 -20.29
CA LEU A 276 -10.12 -16.29 -18.97
C LEU A 276 -10.94 -15.21 -18.26
N LEU A 277 -11.13 -14.05 -18.89
CA LEU A 277 -12.01 -12.97 -18.46
C LEU A 277 -13.00 -12.69 -19.60
N GLU A 278 -14.30 -12.63 -19.29
CA GLU A 278 -15.32 -12.28 -20.29
C GLU A 278 -15.43 -10.75 -20.42
N ASP A 279 -15.75 -10.23 -21.61
CA ASP A 279 -15.77 -8.78 -21.88
C ASP A 279 -16.73 -7.97 -20.98
N GLN A 280 -17.81 -8.60 -20.49
CA GLN A 280 -18.79 -7.95 -19.61
C GLN A 280 -18.59 -8.29 -18.12
N GLU A 281 -17.59 -9.09 -17.78
CA GLU A 281 -17.39 -9.53 -16.40
C GLU A 281 -16.80 -8.42 -15.54
N SER A 282 -17.39 -8.19 -14.36
CA SER A 282 -16.85 -7.23 -13.40
C SER A 282 -15.70 -7.88 -12.64
N VAL A 283 -14.49 -7.33 -12.82
CA VAL A 283 -13.28 -7.80 -12.14
C VAL A 283 -12.88 -6.78 -11.09
N ASN A 284 -12.81 -7.20 -9.82
CA ASN A 284 -12.26 -6.40 -8.73
C ASN A 284 -10.82 -6.85 -8.48
N ILE A 285 -9.90 -5.89 -8.43
CA ILE A 285 -8.47 -6.14 -8.28
C ILE A 285 -8.04 -5.51 -6.96
N ASN A 286 -7.65 -6.34 -6.00
CA ASN A 286 -7.33 -5.95 -4.64
C ASN A 286 -5.86 -6.25 -4.39
N ILE A 287 -5.12 -5.21 -4.04
CA ILE A 287 -3.67 -5.24 -3.89
C ILE A 287 -3.33 -4.94 -2.45
N PHE A 288 -2.43 -5.73 -1.87
CA PHE A 288 -2.02 -5.61 -0.48
C PHE A 288 -0.50 -5.63 -0.35
N GLY A 289 0.08 -4.52 0.09
CA GLY A 289 1.39 -4.52 0.74
C GLY A 289 1.19 -4.87 2.20
N TYR A 290 1.41 -6.13 2.56
CA TYR A 290 1.10 -6.64 3.90
C TYR A 290 2.37 -6.67 4.76
N SER A 291 2.34 -5.99 5.90
CA SER A 291 3.46 -5.95 6.82
C SER A 291 3.11 -6.43 8.22
N ASP A 292 4.13 -6.74 9.01
CA ASP A 292 3.97 -7.05 10.42
C ASP A 292 3.58 -5.83 11.29
N ARG A 293 3.48 -4.64 10.67
CA ARG A 293 3.14 -3.31 11.24
C ARG A 293 1.88 -2.67 10.66
N GLY A 294 1.33 -3.18 9.56
CA GLY A 294 0.15 -2.61 8.91
C GLY A 294 -0.09 -3.15 7.50
N ILE A 295 -1.15 -2.65 6.88
CA ILE A 295 -1.56 -3.04 5.53
C ILE A 295 -1.70 -1.76 4.70
N SER A 296 -0.99 -1.70 3.58
CA SER A 296 -1.27 -0.73 2.51
C SER A 296 -2.08 -1.43 1.43
N SER A 297 -3.24 -0.91 1.07
CA SER A 297 -4.13 -1.59 0.13
C SER A 297 -4.73 -0.66 -0.92
N LEU A 298 -4.98 -1.24 -2.10
CA LEU A 298 -5.57 -0.55 -3.23
C LEU A 298 -6.62 -1.47 -3.87
N THR A 299 -7.86 -0.95 -3.98
CA THR A 299 -8.99 -1.67 -4.57
C THR A 299 -9.39 -1.00 -5.88
N LEU A 300 -9.31 -1.76 -6.96
CA LEU A 300 -9.47 -1.33 -8.34
C LEU A 300 -10.47 -2.21 -9.08
N THR A 301 -10.86 -1.78 -10.27
CA THR A 301 -11.73 -2.54 -11.18
C THR A 301 -11.06 -2.68 -12.56
N ASN A 302 -11.67 -3.41 -13.48
CA ASN A 302 -11.22 -3.54 -14.87
C ASN A 302 -11.52 -2.32 -15.77
N THR A 303 -11.80 -1.14 -15.22
CA THR A 303 -11.90 0.08 -16.02
C THR A 303 -10.52 0.51 -16.55
N GLU A 304 -10.47 1.14 -17.72
CA GLU A 304 -9.22 1.59 -18.34
C GLU A 304 -8.36 2.46 -17.40
N GLU A 305 -8.99 3.40 -16.69
CA GLU A 305 -8.35 4.26 -15.70
C GLU A 305 -7.65 3.45 -14.60
N HIS A 306 -8.33 2.45 -14.04
CA HIS A 306 -7.78 1.61 -12.97
C HIS A 306 -6.69 0.66 -13.47
N ILE A 307 -6.85 0.10 -14.66
CA ILE A 307 -5.80 -0.72 -15.29
C ILE A 307 -4.55 0.13 -15.57
N ASN A 308 -4.69 1.42 -15.91
CA ASN A 308 -3.55 2.32 -16.06
C ASN A 308 -2.79 2.55 -14.73
N ILE A 309 -3.48 2.52 -13.58
CA ILE A 309 -2.83 2.56 -12.26
C ILE A 309 -1.97 1.30 -12.07
N LEU A 310 -2.52 0.12 -12.35
CA LEU A 310 -1.80 -1.16 -12.28
C LEU A 310 -0.59 -1.19 -13.21
N LYS A 311 -0.76 -0.71 -14.45
CA LYS A 311 0.30 -0.57 -15.43
C LYS A 311 1.42 0.35 -14.92
N THR A 312 1.05 1.42 -14.23
CA THR A 312 2.02 2.32 -13.58
C THR A 312 2.79 1.60 -12.47
N CYS A 313 2.12 0.80 -11.63
CA CYS A 313 2.80 -0.05 -10.63
C CYS A 313 3.80 -1.01 -11.29
N TYR A 314 3.39 -1.68 -12.37
CA TYR A 314 4.24 -2.56 -13.16
C TYR A 314 5.47 -1.84 -13.71
N HIS A 315 5.29 -0.69 -14.38
CA HIS A 315 6.40 0.11 -14.90
C HIS A 315 7.33 0.61 -13.80
N ILE A 316 6.80 1.04 -12.65
CA ILE A 316 7.62 1.47 -11.52
C ILE A 316 8.47 0.30 -11.03
N TYR A 317 7.88 -0.88 -10.83
CA TYR A 317 8.62 -1.99 -10.23
C TYR A 317 9.64 -2.63 -11.19
N THR A 318 9.28 -2.79 -12.47
CA THR A 318 10.17 -3.37 -13.48
C THR A 318 11.32 -2.43 -13.85
N ASN A 319 11.07 -1.12 -13.96
CA ASN A 319 12.07 -0.12 -14.34
C ASN A 319 12.77 0.59 -13.18
N ALA A 320 12.44 0.26 -11.92
CA ALA A 320 13.17 0.79 -10.76
C ALA A 320 14.62 0.28 -10.78
N ARG A 321 15.52 1.08 -11.37
CA ARG A 321 16.96 1.04 -11.11
C ARG A 321 17.20 1.79 -9.80
N GLU A 322 17.84 1.15 -8.83
CA GLU A 322 18.16 1.75 -7.52
C GLU A 322 18.95 3.07 -7.67
N GLU A 323 19.71 3.20 -8.77
CA GLU A 323 20.55 4.37 -9.10
C GLU A 323 19.77 5.63 -9.54
N GLU A 324 18.51 5.53 -10.01
CA GLU A 324 17.72 6.69 -10.47
C GLU A 324 16.88 7.36 -9.37
N LEU A 325 16.75 6.71 -8.21
CA LEU A 325 15.89 7.13 -7.10
C LEU A 325 16.39 8.42 -6.41
N PRO A 326 17.71 8.62 -6.16
CA PRO A 326 18.22 9.89 -5.64
C PRO A 326 17.91 11.06 -6.59
N THR A 327 18.07 10.86 -7.89
CA THR A 327 17.83 11.88 -8.93
C THR A 327 16.34 12.22 -9.05
N ALA A 328 15.44 11.22 -8.99
CA ALA A 328 14.00 11.45 -9.00
C ALA A 328 13.53 12.23 -7.75
N ARG A 329 14.13 11.93 -6.60
CA ARG A 329 13.86 12.62 -5.34
C ARG A 329 14.40 14.05 -5.36
N GLU A 330 15.60 14.26 -5.87
CA GLU A 330 16.20 15.58 -6.05
C GLU A 330 15.37 16.45 -7.01
N LYS A 331 14.88 15.87 -8.12
CA LYS A 331 13.94 16.55 -9.04
C LYS A 331 12.63 16.95 -8.34
N SER A 332 12.06 16.06 -7.54
CA SER A 332 10.82 16.34 -6.79
C SER A 332 11.03 17.39 -5.70
N LEU A 333 12.12 17.29 -4.93
CA LEU A 333 12.55 18.31 -3.97
C LEU A 333 12.80 19.65 -4.65
N THR A 334 13.42 19.66 -5.82
CA THR A 334 13.66 20.88 -6.60
C THR A 334 12.35 21.50 -7.08
N LYS A 335 11.39 20.68 -7.50
CA LYS A 335 10.05 21.16 -7.90
C LYS A 335 9.29 21.75 -6.70
N ILE A 336 9.33 21.08 -5.55
CA ILE A 336 8.74 21.57 -4.29
C ILE A 336 9.42 22.88 -3.88
N LYS A 337 10.77 22.91 -3.84
CA LYS A 337 11.57 24.11 -3.52
C LYS A 337 11.21 25.26 -4.43
N ARG A 338 11.12 25.02 -5.74
CA ARG A 338 10.77 26.06 -6.73
C ARG A 338 9.36 26.60 -6.51
N GLN A 339 8.40 25.76 -6.14
CA GLN A 339 7.04 26.22 -5.88
C GLN A 339 6.90 26.91 -4.54
N ALA A 340 7.52 26.37 -3.48
CA ALA A 340 7.51 26.99 -2.17
C ALA A 340 8.24 28.34 -2.19
N ALA A 341 9.37 28.46 -2.89
CA ALA A 341 10.09 29.71 -3.08
C ALA A 341 9.28 30.81 -3.79
N LYS A 342 8.21 30.46 -4.52
CA LYS A 342 7.30 31.45 -5.13
C LYS A 342 6.29 32.01 -4.14
N SER A 343 6.08 31.34 -3.02
CA SER A 343 5.13 31.76 -1.99
C SER A 343 5.71 32.82 -1.03
N PHE A 344 7.00 33.15 -1.17
CA PHE A 344 7.72 34.07 -0.28
C PHE A 344 8.43 35.17 -1.08
N THR A 345 8.51 36.37 -0.50
CA THR A 345 9.29 37.49 -1.01
C THR A 345 10.77 37.15 -0.91
N ASN A 346 11.54 37.30 -1.98
CA ASN A 346 12.91 36.77 -2.06
C ASN A 346 13.00 35.26 -1.73
N GLY A 347 11.92 34.50 -1.93
CA GLY A 347 11.79 33.13 -1.46
C GLY A 347 12.83 32.17 -2.00
N LYS A 348 13.51 32.47 -3.12
CA LYS A 348 14.67 31.70 -3.61
C LYS A 348 15.84 31.75 -2.63
N GLU A 349 16.19 32.93 -2.13
CA GLU A 349 17.29 33.14 -1.18
C GLU A 349 16.94 32.49 0.16
N PHE A 350 15.74 32.77 0.67
CA PHE A 350 15.23 32.16 1.90
C PHE A 350 15.27 30.61 1.86
N PHE A 351 14.78 29.98 0.79
CA PHE A 351 14.83 28.52 0.67
C PHE A 351 16.24 27.97 0.39
N ASN A 352 17.17 28.76 -0.15
CA ASN A 352 18.57 28.36 -0.26
C ASN A 352 19.21 28.31 1.13
N GLU A 353 19.07 29.38 1.90
CA GLU A 353 19.58 29.47 3.28
C GLU A 353 18.97 28.39 4.19
N LEU A 354 17.66 28.18 4.11
CA LEU A 354 16.96 27.13 4.86
C LEU A 354 17.52 25.74 4.56
N MET A 355 17.88 25.45 3.30
CA MET A 355 18.44 24.15 2.93
C MET A 355 19.91 23.99 3.34
N GLU A 356 20.67 25.08 3.39
CA GLU A 356 22.07 25.09 3.85
C GLU A 356 22.20 24.87 5.35
N THR A 357 21.21 25.29 6.16
CA THR A 357 21.20 25.03 7.62
C THR A 357 21.29 23.54 7.98
N LYS A 358 20.89 22.64 7.07
CA LYS A 358 20.93 21.18 7.27
C LYS A 358 22.36 20.59 7.20
N ASN A 359 23.31 21.29 6.59
CA ASN A 359 24.68 20.81 6.37
C ASN A 359 25.64 21.16 7.51
N ASN A 360 25.22 22.05 8.43
CA ASN A 360 26.03 22.47 9.55
C ASN A 360 25.54 21.75 10.81
N ASN A 361 26.35 20.85 11.37
CA ASN A 361 26.11 20.04 12.59
C ASN A 361 25.92 20.88 13.89
N LYS A 362 25.21 22.02 13.84
CA LYS A 362 24.86 22.84 15.00
C LYS A 362 23.46 22.46 15.49
N PRO A 363 23.21 22.44 16.82
CA PRO A 363 22.02 21.80 17.37
C PRO A 363 20.72 22.56 17.09
N ILE A 364 20.79 23.88 16.87
CA ILE A 364 19.64 24.75 16.58
C ILE A 364 20.14 25.92 15.71
N HIS A 365 19.59 26.08 14.51
CA HIS A 365 19.82 27.24 13.64
C HIS A 365 18.52 28.04 13.57
N SER A 366 18.55 29.30 14.01
CA SER A 366 17.44 30.23 13.82
C SER A 366 17.61 30.88 12.45
N LEU A 367 16.62 30.77 11.59
CA LEU A 367 16.53 31.51 10.33
C LEU A 367 15.35 32.46 10.45
N THR A 368 15.62 33.75 10.39
CA THR A 368 14.57 34.78 10.47
C THR A 368 14.30 35.30 9.08
N HIS A 369 13.08 35.13 8.60
CA HIS A 369 12.60 35.70 7.36
C HIS A 369 11.48 36.68 7.67
N THR A 370 11.62 37.91 7.20
CA THR A 370 10.65 38.98 7.42
C THR A 370 10.05 39.35 6.09
N GLU A 371 8.73 39.30 6.02
CA GLU A 371 7.96 39.77 4.87
C GLU A 371 7.03 40.88 5.29
N ILE A 372 6.81 41.84 4.40
CA ILE A 372 5.74 42.82 4.52
C ILE A 372 4.63 42.33 3.61
N VAL A 373 3.55 41.84 4.22
CA VAL A 373 2.32 41.53 3.50
C VAL A 373 1.50 42.82 3.47
N ASP A 374 1.49 43.50 2.34
CA ASP A 374 0.65 44.66 2.08
C ASP A 374 -0.69 44.24 1.44
N ASN A 375 -1.64 45.18 1.32
CA ASN A 375 -2.93 44.96 0.67
C ASN A 375 -3.76 43.78 1.22
N PHE A 376 -3.63 43.50 2.52
CA PHE A 376 -4.41 42.45 3.18
C PHE A 376 -5.88 42.88 3.27
N LEU A 377 -6.76 42.11 2.63
CA LEU A 377 -8.20 42.34 2.70
C LEU A 377 -8.78 41.67 3.95
N SER A 378 -9.45 42.47 4.76
CA SER A 378 -10.31 42.00 5.83
C SER A 378 -11.56 41.32 5.25
N PRO A 379 -12.19 40.39 5.98
CA PRO A 379 -13.43 39.73 5.54
C PRO A 379 -14.59 40.67 5.15
N ILE A 380 -14.55 41.92 5.61
CA ILE A 380 -15.56 42.96 5.35
C ILE A 380 -15.13 43.95 4.27
N ASP A 381 -13.91 43.82 3.75
CA ASP A 381 -13.42 44.69 2.68
C ASP A 381 -14.01 44.25 1.34
N THR A 382 -14.30 45.21 0.48
CA THR A 382 -14.80 44.95 -0.88
C THR A 382 -13.75 44.22 -1.70
N ILE A 383 -14.21 43.30 -2.56
CA ILE A 383 -13.29 42.58 -3.44
C ILE A 383 -12.73 43.52 -4.53
N PRO A 384 -11.43 43.41 -4.86
CA PRO A 384 -10.85 44.16 -5.98
C PRO A 384 -11.61 43.90 -7.28
N THR A 385 -11.79 44.95 -8.09
CA THR A 385 -12.55 44.89 -9.35
C THR A 385 -12.02 43.80 -10.29
N GLU A 386 -10.70 43.61 -10.33
CA GLU A 386 -10.07 42.54 -11.12
C GLU A 386 -10.52 41.13 -10.67
N ILE A 387 -10.56 40.88 -9.36
CA ILE A 387 -11.02 39.61 -8.78
C ILE A 387 -12.51 39.42 -9.07
N SER A 388 -13.31 40.47 -8.90
CA SER A 388 -14.75 40.43 -9.18
C SER A 388 -15.05 40.04 -10.63
N ASN A 389 -14.30 40.61 -11.59
CA ASN A 389 -14.46 40.32 -13.01
C ASN A 389 -14.02 38.90 -13.35
N ASN A 390 -12.86 38.47 -12.84
CA ASN A 390 -12.31 37.15 -13.10
C ASN A 390 -13.22 36.03 -12.57
N LEU A 391 -13.83 36.24 -11.41
CA LEU A 391 -14.70 35.26 -10.75
C LEU A 391 -16.18 35.45 -11.05
N LYS A 392 -16.54 36.48 -11.85
CA LYS A 392 -17.92 36.87 -12.16
C LYS A 392 -18.75 37.04 -10.89
N LEU A 393 -18.28 37.91 -10.02
CA LEU A 393 -18.90 38.29 -8.75
C LEU A 393 -19.28 39.77 -8.78
N ASP A 394 -20.27 40.17 -7.99
CA ASP A 394 -20.59 41.60 -7.85
C ASP A 394 -19.43 42.33 -7.14
N PRO A 395 -18.83 43.36 -7.75
CA PRO A 395 -17.72 44.13 -7.16
C PRO A 395 -18.07 44.82 -5.84
N LYS A 396 -19.36 44.96 -5.50
CA LYS A 396 -19.81 45.52 -4.23
C LYS A 396 -19.77 44.52 -3.08
N LEU A 397 -19.57 43.24 -3.35
CA LEU A 397 -19.49 42.23 -2.31
C LEU A 397 -18.23 42.42 -1.47
N ASP A 398 -18.39 42.29 -0.16
CA ASP A 398 -17.26 42.06 0.71
C ASP A 398 -16.67 40.66 0.48
N LEU A 399 -15.42 40.48 0.90
CA LEU A 399 -14.68 39.24 0.73
C LEU A 399 -15.41 38.02 1.30
N ARG A 400 -16.11 38.17 2.44
CA ARG A 400 -16.88 37.09 3.07
C ARG A 400 -18.07 36.66 2.22
N ASN A 401 -18.82 37.62 1.69
CA ASN A 401 -20.00 37.37 0.87
C ASN A 401 -19.62 36.86 -0.52
N ALA A 402 -18.55 37.41 -1.11
CA ALA A 402 -17.94 36.88 -2.32
C ALA A 402 -17.52 35.41 -2.15
N HIS A 403 -16.85 35.08 -1.04
CA HIS A 403 -16.43 33.71 -0.73
C HIS A 403 -17.63 32.78 -0.52
N LYS A 404 -18.68 33.24 0.15
CA LYS A 404 -19.93 32.50 0.36
C LYS A 404 -20.63 32.18 -0.97
N GLU A 405 -20.71 33.13 -1.88
CA GLU A 405 -21.33 32.93 -3.19
C GLU A 405 -20.59 31.87 -4.01
N LEU A 406 -19.26 31.89 -4.00
CA LEU A 406 -18.45 30.87 -4.66
C LEU A 406 -18.68 29.47 -4.06
N ILE A 407 -18.80 29.37 -2.73
CA ILE A 407 -19.13 28.10 -2.07
C ILE A 407 -20.47 27.57 -2.56
N GLN A 408 -21.51 28.42 -2.57
CA GLN A 408 -22.85 28.02 -3.01
C GLN A 408 -22.84 27.57 -4.47
N ARG A 409 -22.21 28.35 -5.35
CA ARG A 409 -22.06 28.04 -6.78
C ARG A 409 -21.38 26.69 -7.02
N GLU A 410 -20.39 26.34 -6.21
CA GLU A 410 -19.69 25.06 -6.32
C GLU A 410 -20.47 23.90 -5.70
N LEU A 411 -21.21 24.13 -4.61
CA LEU A 411 -22.11 23.13 -4.00
C LEU A 411 -23.31 22.78 -4.90
N GLU A 412 -23.72 23.69 -5.79
CA GLU A 412 -24.76 23.45 -6.81
C GLU A 412 -24.22 22.74 -8.07
N SER A 413 -22.90 22.55 -8.17
CA SER A 413 -22.28 21.92 -9.33
C SER A 413 -22.17 20.40 -9.21
N ASP A 414 -21.87 19.72 -10.32
CA ASP A 414 -21.64 18.26 -10.35
C ASP A 414 -20.29 17.83 -9.72
N LYS A 415 -19.57 18.73 -9.03
CA LYS A 415 -18.27 18.40 -8.44
C LYS A 415 -18.44 17.65 -7.12
N HIS A 416 -17.76 16.51 -7.00
CA HIS A 416 -17.82 15.67 -5.80
C HIS A 416 -16.99 16.18 -4.61
N TYR A 417 -15.96 17.00 -4.86
CA TYR A 417 -15.06 17.48 -3.82
C TYR A 417 -14.94 18.99 -3.86
N LEU A 418 -15.18 19.62 -2.71
CA LEU A 418 -15.01 21.06 -2.50
C LEU A 418 -14.00 21.30 -1.38
N PHE A 419 -12.83 21.83 -1.73
CA PHE A 419 -11.77 22.18 -0.79
C PHE A 419 -11.88 23.65 -0.40
N LEU A 420 -12.30 23.92 0.83
CA LEU A 420 -12.42 25.28 1.34
C LEU A 420 -11.17 25.69 2.13
N THR A 421 -10.39 26.59 1.56
CA THR A 421 -9.23 27.20 2.21
C THR A 421 -9.52 28.65 2.56
N GLY A 422 -8.82 29.20 3.54
CA GLY A 422 -8.93 30.61 3.91
C GLY A 422 -8.88 30.83 5.41
N ASN A 423 -8.76 32.10 5.80
CA ASN A 423 -8.56 32.49 7.18
C ASN A 423 -9.69 32.03 8.11
N PRO A 424 -9.40 31.78 9.41
CA PRO A 424 -10.44 31.63 10.42
C PRO A 424 -11.43 32.80 10.37
N GLY A 425 -12.72 32.52 10.45
CA GLY A 425 -13.76 33.56 10.44
C GLY A 425 -14.18 34.09 9.06
N ILE A 426 -13.65 33.58 7.94
CA ILE A 426 -14.08 33.97 6.57
C ILE A 426 -15.47 33.42 6.18
N GLY A 427 -16.13 32.64 7.04
CA GLY A 427 -17.51 32.19 6.81
C GLY A 427 -17.69 30.83 6.10
N LYS A 428 -16.62 30.01 5.97
CA LYS A 428 -16.67 28.66 5.35
C LYS A 428 -17.82 27.78 5.87
N THR A 429 -17.82 27.55 7.19
CA THR A 429 -18.81 26.68 7.85
C THR A 429 -20.21 27.26 7.76
N THR A 430 -20.34 28.58 7.87
CA THR A 430 -21.62 29.29 7.76
C THR A 430 -22.21 29.13 6.36
N ALA A 431 -21.41 29.31 5.32
CA ALA A 431 -21.86 29.17 3.93
C ALA A 431 -22.38 27.76 3.61
N ILE A 432 -21.68 26.71 4.06
CA ILE A 432 -22.14 25.32 3.93
C ILE A 432 -23.45 25.13 4.70
N THR A 433 -23.51 25.58 5.94
CA THR A 433 -24.69 25.41 6.80
C THR A 433 -25.92 26.09 6.21
N GLU A 434 -25.76 27.29 5.65
CA GLU A 434 -26.85 28.01 4.99
C GLU A 434 -27.31 27.33 3.70
N PHE A 435 -26.38 26.80 2.89
CA PHE A 435 -26.73 26.01 1.71
C PHE A 435 -27.56 24.78 2.09
N LEU A 436 -27.14 24.01 3.10
CA LEU A 436 -27.85 22.83 3.58
C LEU A 436 -29.23 23.14 4.17
N LYS A 437 -29.46 24.38 4.62
CA LYS A 437 -30.75 24.86 5.14
C LYS A 437 -31.72 25.34 4.06
N GLN A 438 -31.31 25.39 2.80
CA GLN A 438 -32.20 25.78 1.72
C GLN A 438 -33.35 24.76 1.59
N PRO A 439 -34.61 25.21 1.40
CA PRO A 439 -35.77 24.30 1.31
C PRO A 439 -35.58 23.18 0.28
N LYS A 440 -35.05 23.51 -0.90
CA LYS A 440 -34.74 22.53 -1.96
C LYS A 440 -33.87 21.37 -1.47
N ILE A 441 -32.85 21.67 -0.67
CA ILE A 441 -31.89 20.67 -0.15
C ILE A 441 -32.52 19.86 0.99
N LEU A 442 -33.31 20.52 1.85
CA LEU A 442 -34.05 19.86 2.93
C LEU A 442 -35.14 18.92 2.40
N ASP A 443 -35.82 19.30 1.32
CA ASP A 443 -36.89 18.52 0.68
C ASP A 443 -36.34 17.29 -0.05
N GLU A 444 -35.16 17.39 -0.68
CA GLU A 444 -34.45 16.23 -1.25
C GLU A 444 -33.98 15.26 -0.15
N GLY A 445 -33.67 15.77 1.03
CA GLY A 445 -33.15 15.02 2.16
C GLY A 445 -31.68 14.66 1.99
N PHE A 446 -30.90 14.75 3.07
CA PHE A 446 -29.48 14.43 3.05
C PHE A 446 -29.01 13.82 4.38
N LEU A 447 -27.90 13.09 4.31
CA LEU A 447 -27.15 12.65 5.48
C LEU A 447 -25.85 13.44 5.55
N PHE A 448 -25.64 14.18 6.65
CA PHE A 448 -24.48 15.04 6.82
C PHE A 448 -23.58 14.56 7.95
N PHE A 449 -22.30 14.34 7.63
CA PHE A 449 -21.26 14.00 8.60
C PHE A 449 -20.26 15.15 8.71
N ILE A 450 -20.00 15.59 9.93
CA ILE A 450 -18.95 16.57 10.23
C ILE A 450 -17.86 15.87 11.04
N LEU A 451 -16.64 15.89 10.53
CA LEU A 451 -15.44 15.45 11.24
C LEU A 451 -14.61 16.67 11.60
N VAL A 452 -14.41 16.91 12.88
CA VAL A 452 -13.57 18.01 13.38
C VAL A 452 -12.30 17.40 13.96
N HIS A 453 -11.15 17.84 13.44
CA HIS A 453 -9.85 17.44 13.97
C HIS A 453 -9.23 18.62 14.73
N GLU A 454 -9.21 18.55 16.07
CA GLU A 454 -8.49 19.52 16.89
C GLU A 454 -7.03 19.11 17.03
N TYR A 455 -6.10 20.01 16.67
CA TYR A 455 -4.71 19.89 17.07
C TYR A 455 -4.56 20.54 18.45
N LYS A 456 -4.46 19.72 19.50
CA LYS A 456 -3.86 20.18 20.76
C LYS A 456 -2.36 20.30 20.52
N LEU A 457 -1.89 21.54 20.36
CA LEU A 457 -0.47 21.88 20.55
C LEU A 457 -0.18 21.67 22.04
N THR A 458 0.39 20.52 22.39
CA THR A 458 1.07 20.28 23.67
C THR A 458 2.57 20.30 23.46
#